data_AF-A0ABD2VW87-F1
#
_entry.id   AF-A0ABD2VW87-F1
#
_cell.length_a   1.000
_cell.length_b   1.000
_cell.length_c   1.000
_cell.angle_alpha   90.00
_cell.angle_beta   90.00
_cell.angle_gamma   90.00
#
_symmetry.space_group_name_H-M   'P 1'
#
loop_
_entity.id
_entity.type
_entity.pdbx_description
1 polymer ?
#
loop_
_entity_poly.entity_id
_entity_poly.type
_entity_poly.pdbx_seq_one_letter_code
_entity_poly.pdbx_strand_id
1 'polypeptide(L)'
;MDVRNAFNSAWWDKILTTLSQMEVPAYLQRMVSKYFPGRVLEFTTDDGVETNEVTAGMPQGSVLGPILWNVMYDRIPRLELLRSAEIVGFADDIAITVVAKHLPRRVLLKRDYTSSASSLN
;
A
#
# COMPACT_ATOMS: atom_id res chain seq x y z
N MET A 1 3.65 1.54 10.82
CA MET A 1 4.38 0.84 9.75
C MET A 1 3.94 1.51 8.48
N ASP A 2 4.89 1.97 7.68
CA ASP A 2 4.63 2.65 6.41
C ASP A 2 4.79 1.66 5.25
N VAL A 3 3.78 1.55 4.37
CA VAL A 3 3.85 0.71 3.18
C VAL A 3 4.56 1.48 2.07
N ARG A 4 5.88 1.29 1.98
CA ARG A 4 6.68 1.87 0.91
C ARG A 4 6.07 1.57 -0.46
N ASN A 5 5.97 2.62 -1.28
CA ASN A 5 5.60 2.51 -2.69
C ASN A 5 4.17 1.96 -2.94
N ALA A 6 3.27 2.14 -1.97
CA ALA A 6 1.87 1.71 -1.98
C ALA A 6 1.21 1.81 -3.37
N PHE A 7 1.13 3.02 -3.93
CA PHE A 7 0.46 3.25 -5.20
C PHE A 7 1.13 2.59 -6.40
N ASN A 8 2.45 2.37 -6.40
CA ASN A 8 3.15 1.73 -7.51
C ASN A 8 3.10 0.20 -7.42
N SER A 9 2.73 -0.35 -6.26
CA SER A 9 2.67 -1.80 -6.01
C SER A 9 1.25 -2.36 -5.93
N ALA A 10 0.22 -1.55 -6.17
CA ALA A 10 -1.17 -1.99 -6.05
C ALA A 10 -1.53 -3.08 -7.08
N TRP A 11 -2.04 -4.22 -6.60
CA TRP A 11 -2.38 -5.38 -7.43
C TRP A 11 -3.80 -5.27 -8.00
N TRP A 12 -3.91 -5.15 -9.33
CA TRP A 12 -5.18 -4.94 -10.02
C TRP A 12 -6.16 -6.10 -9.79
N ASP A 13 -5.68 -7.35 -9.84
CA ASP A 13 -6.50 -8.53 -9.59
C ASP A 13 -7.11 -8.54 -8.19
N LYS A 14 -6.33 -8.07 -7.20
CA LYS A 14 -6.80 -7.96 -5.82
C LYS A 14 -7.90 -6.91 -5.67
N ILE A 15 -7.75 -5.78 -6.36
CA ILE A 15 -8.76 -4.72 -6.39
C ILE A 15 -10.05 -5.24 -7.03
N LEU A 16 -9.97 -5.83 -8.23
CA LEU A 16 -11.14 -6.34 -8.95
C LEU A 16 -11.86 -7.44 -8.17
N THR A 17 -11.11 -8.37 -7.57
CA THR A 17 -11.68 -9.43 -6.72
C THR A 17 -12.38 -8.85 -5.49
N THR A 18 -11.80 -7.82 -4.87
CA THR A 18 -12.39 -7.20 -3.67
C THR A 18 -13.65 -6.40 -4.03
N LEU A 19 -13.67 -5.68 -5.15
CA LEU A 19 -14.88 -5.01 -5.66
C LEU A 19 -16.03 -6.00 -5.91
N SER A 20 -15.72 -7.18 -6.47
CA SER A 20 -16.70 -8.24 -6.68
C SER A 20 -17.27 -8.76 -5.36
N GLN A 21 -16.43 -8.94 -4.34
CA GLN A 21 -16.84 -9.40 -3.01
C GLN A 21 -17.65 -8.36 -2.22
N MET A 22 -17.44 -7.07 -2.50
CA MET A 22 -18.23 -5.96 -1.97
C MET A 22 -19.56 -5.76 -2.72
N GLU A 23 -19.89 -6.64 -3.67
CA GLU A 23 -21.11 -6.56 -4.49
C GLU A 23 -21.27 -5.25 -5.26
N VAL A 24 -20.13 -4.62 -5.65
CA VAL A 24 -20.13 -3.40 -6.45
C VAL A 24 -20.77 -3.69 -7.82
N PRO A 25 -21.63 -2.81 -8.37
CA PRO A 25 -22.26 -3.04 -9.67
C PRO A 25 -21.28 -3.40 -10.79
N ALA A 26 -21.61 -4.40 -11.60
CA ALA A 26 -20.73 -4.95 -12.63
C ALA A 26 -20.21 -3.90 -13.65
N TYR A 27 -21.00 -2.85 -13.93
CA TYR A 27 -20.57 -1.78 -14.83
C TYR A 27 -19.40 -0.97 -14.25
N LEU A 28 -19.38 -0.73 -12.93
CA LEU A 28 -18.27 -0.04 -12.25
C LEU A 28 -17.03 -0.93 -12.20
N GLN A 29 -17.19 -2.22 -11.92
CA GLN A 29 -16.08 -3.18 -11.98
C GLN A 29 -15.42 -3.19 -13.36
N ARG A 30 -16.25 -3.14 -14.43
CA ARG A 30 -15.76 -3.05 -15.81
C ARG A 30 -15.06 -1.71 -16.11
N MET A 31 -15.56 -0.60 -15.57
CA MET A 31 -14.87 0.68 -15.70
C MET A 31 -13.50 0.66 -15.03
N VAL A 32 -13.41 0.11 -13.81
CA VAL A 32 -12.15 -0.03 -13.09
C VAL A 32 -11.19 -0.99 -13.79
N SER A 33 -11.66 -2.11 -14.36
CA SER A 33 -10.77 -3.02 -15.09
C SER A 33 -10.17 -2.38 -16.35
N LYS A 34 -10.90 -1.45 -16.99
CA LYS A 34 -10.40 -0.68 -18.15
C LYS A 34 -9.50 0.48 -17.76
N TYR A 35 -9.49 0.90 -16.50
CA TYR A 35 -8.65 1.99 -16.00
C TYR A 35 -7.17 1.61 -15.88
N PHE A 36 -6.85 0.32 -15.73
CA PHE A 36 -5.49 -0.13 -15.45
C PHE A 36 -4.56 -0.37 -16.65
N PRO A 37 -4.97 -1.07 -17.73
CA PRO A 37 -4.07 -1.50 -18.80
C PRO A 37 -3.70 -0.35 -19.76
N GLY A 38 -2.65 -0.56 -20.58
CA GLY A 38 -2.21 0.39 -21.61
C GLY A 38 -1.29 1.50 -21.08
N ARG A 39 -0.66 1.28 -19.93
CA ARG A 39 0.28 2.21 -19.33
C ARG A 39 1.71 1.75 -19.56
N VAL A 40 2.56 2.69 -19.93
CA VAL A 40 3.98 2.48 -20.18
C VAL A 40 4.75 3.52 -19.35
N LEU A 41 5.78 3.08 -18.66
CA LEU A 41 6.78 3.93 -18.02
C LEU A 41 7.86 4.24 -19.05
N GLU A 42 7.96 5.50 -19.43
CA GLU A 42 9.06 6.00 -20.24
C GLU A 42 10.09 6.67 -19.34
N PHE A 43 11.37 6.31 -19.48
CA PHE A 43 12.45 6.90 -18.71
C PHE A 43 13.69 7.09 -19.59
N THR A 44 14.41 8.17 -19.32
CA THR A 44 15.64 8.52 -20.04
C THR A 44 16.84 7.90 -19.32
N THR A 45 17.62 7.12 -20.04
CA THR A 45 18.93 6.59 -19.65
C THR A 45 20.02 7.34 -20.42
N ASP A 46 21.28 7.13 -20.03
CA ASP A 46 22.43 7.68 -20.77
C ASP A 46 22.50 7.14 -22.21
N ASP A 47 21.85 6.00 -22.48
CA ASP A 47 21.79 5.33 -23.78
C ASP A 47 20.54 5.68 -24.61
N GLY A 48 19.61 6.48 -24.07
CA GLY A 48 18.41 6.95 -24.78
C GLY A 48 17.11 6.84 -23.98
N VAL A 49 15.98 6.76 -24.68
CA VAL A 49 14.66 6.62 -24.05
C VAL A 49 14.29 5.13 -24.03
N GLU A 50 14.02 4.62 -22.83
CA GLU A 50 13.53 3.26 -22.61
C GLU A 50 12.07 3.26 -22.14
N THR A 51 11.35 2.20 -22.49
CA THR A 51 9.93 2.04 -22.17
C THR A 51 9.67 0.69 -21.52
N ASN A 52 8.94 0.68 -20.40
CA ASN A 52 8.51 -0.53 -19.71
C ASN A 52 6.99 -0.57 -19.52
N GLU A 53 6.36 -1.71 -19.80
CA GLU A 53 4.93 -1.87 -19.54
C GLU A 53 4.64 -1.87 -18.03
N VAL A 54 3.60 -1.15 -17.63
CA VAL A 54 3.14 -1.12 -16.25
C VAL A 54 2.14 -2.24 -16.04
N THR A 55 2.47 -3.18 -15.16
CA THR A 55 1.61 -4.33 -14.82
C THR A 55 0.95 -4.23 -13.45
N ALA A 56 1.31 -3.22 -12.66
CA ALA A 56 0.78 -2.98 -11.32
C ALA A 56 0.76 -1.49 -10.98
N GLY A 57 0.10 -1.14 -9.89
CA GLY A 57 0.05 0.21 -9.36
C GLY A 57 -0.97 1.12 -10.05
N MET A 58 -1.04 2.37 -9.62
CA MET A 58 -2.04 3.36 -10.00
C MET A 58 -1.35 4.62 -10.53
N PRO A 59 -1.98 5.37 -11.44
CA PRO A 59 -1.45 6.68 -11.84
C PRO A 59 -1.33 7.61 -10.62
N GLN A 60 -0.14 8.15 -10.40
CA GLN A 60 0.06 9.17 -9.37
C GLN A 60 -0.77 10.41 -9.70
N GLY A 61 -1.38 11.02 -8.68
CA GLY A 61 -2.32 12.13 -8.86
C GLY A 61 -3.70 11.72 -9.35
N SER A 62 -4.00 10.42 -9.49
CA SER A 62 -5.35 9.99 -9.83
C SER A 62 -6.34 10.16 -8.68
N VAL A 63 -7.53 10.67 -9.00
CA VAL A 63 -8.64 10.79 -8.05
C VAL A 63 -9.10 9.42 -7.54
N LEU A 64 -9.05 8.40 -8.41
CA LEU A 64 -9.44 7.03 -8.05
C LEU A 64 -8.38 6.30 -7.23
N GLY A 65 -7.12 6.77 -7.24
CA GLY A 65 -6.00 6.10 -6.58
C GLY A 65 -6.27 5.80 -5.10
N PRO A 66 -6.60 6.80 -4.26
CA PRO A 66 -6.87 6.59 -2.84
C PRO A 66 -8.04 5.64 -2.57
N ILE A 67 -9.10 5.69 -3.38
CA ILE A 67 -10.28 4.83 -3.21
C ILE A 67 -9.92 3.38 -3.52
N LEU A 68 -9.27 3.14 -4.66
CA LEU A 68 -8.88 1.80 -5.09
C LEU A 68 -7.80 1.21 -4.16
N TRP A 69 -6.95 2.06 -3.58
CA TRP A 69 -6.01 1.66 -2.54
C TRP A 69 -6.76 1.11 -1.32
N ASN A 70 -7.74 1.86 -0.80
CA ASN A 70 -8.55 1.41 0.33
C ASN A 70 -9.31 0.11 0.03
N VAL A 71 -9.82 -0.06 -1.20
CA VAL A 71 -10.46 -1.31 -1.63
C VAL A 71 -9.48 -2.47 -1.59
N MET A 72 -8.25 -2.29 -2.08
CA MET A 72 -7.22 -3.32 -1.98
C MET A 72 -6.87 -3.65 -0.51
N TYR A 73 -6.89 -2.62 0.34
CA TYR A 73 -6.50 -2.67 1.75
C TYR A 73 -7.55 -3.23 2.70
N ASP A 74 -8.83 -3.28 2.31
CA ASP A 74 -9.98 -3.58 3.17
C ASP A 74 -9.85 -4.90 3.95
N ARG A 75 -9.05 -5.86 3.45
CA ARG A 75 -8.84 -7.16 4.10
C ARG A 75 -7.81 -7.16 5.23
N ILE A 76 -6.88 -6.21 5.28
CA ILE A 76 -5.80 -6.21 6.29
C ILE A 76 -6.34 -5.90 7.70
N PRO A 77 -7.17 -4.86 7.91
CA PRO A 77 -7.77 -4.59 9.22
C PRO A 77 -8.75 -5.68 9.69
N ARG A 78 -9.24 -6.52 8.77
CA ARG A 78 -10.18 -7.62 9.05
C ARG A 78 -9.49 -8.93 9.41
N LEU A 79 -8.16 -8.96 9.46
CA LEU A 79 -7.42 -10.15 9.89
C LEU A 79 -7.73 -10.41 11.37
N GLU A 80 -8.13 -11.64 11.69
CA GLU A 80 -8.33 -12.05 13.08
C GLU A 80 -6.98 -12.02 13.80
N LEU A 81 -6.83 -11.06 14.71
CA LEU A 81 -5.69 -10.98 15.61
C LEU A 81 -6.00 -11.67 16.94
N LEU A 82 -4.94 -11.97 17.70
CA LEU A 82 -5.05 -12.36 19.10
C LEU A 82 -5.94 -11.34 19.83
N ARG A 83 -6.79 -11.80 20.76
CA ARG A 83 -7.75 -10.96 21.52
C ARG A 83 -7.16 -9.71 22.20
N SER A 84 -5.83 -9.64 22.33
CA SER A 84 -5.10 -8.52 22.89
C SER A 84 -4.45 -7.60 21.85
N ALA A 85 -4.73 -7.78 20.56
CA ALA A 85 -4.13 -7.01 19.47
C ALA A 85 -5.20 -6.38 18.56
N GLU A 86 -4.96 -5.14 18.15
CA GLU A 86 -5.82 -4.37 17.25
C GLU A 86 -4.98 -3.81 16.09
N ILE A 87 -5.48 -3.90 14.85
CA ILE A 87 -4.91 -3.26 13.66
C ILE A 87 -5.75 -2.02 13.33
N VAL A 88 -5.08 -0.89 13.15
CA VAL A 88 -5.68 0.34 12.62
C VAL A 88 -4.90 0.72 11.35
N GLY A 89 -5.60 0.94 10.25
CA GLY A 89 -5.01 1.40 8.99
C GLY A 89 -5.52 2.78 8.58
N PHE A 90 -4.64 3.62 8.04
CA PHE A 90 -4.99 4.90 7.44
C PHE A 90 -4.13 5.15 6.20
N ALA A 91 -4.75 5.29 5.03
CA ALA A 91 -4.03 5.36 3.75
C ALA A 91 -2.98 4.23 3.64
N ASP A 92 -1.70 4.55 3.53
CA ASP A 92 -0.56 3.65 3.46
C ASP A 92 0.05 3.26 4.83
N ASP A 93 -0.44 3.84 5.93
CA ASP A 93 0.00 3.52 7.29
C ASP A 93 -0.81 2.40 7.95
N ILE A 94 -0.11 1.49 8.66
CA ILE A 94 -0.69 0.53 9.61
C ILE A 94 -0.09 0.73 11.01
N ALA A 95 -0.95 0.79 12.02
CA ALA A 95 -0.61 0.64 13.41
C ALA A 95 -1.14 -0.70 13.97
N ILE A 96 -0.33 -1.37 14.79
CA ILE A 96 -0.74 -2.56 15.55
C ILE A 96 -0.56 -2.24 17.03
N THR A 97 -1.65 -2.29 17.80
CA THR A 97 -1.63 -2.08 19.25
C THR A 97 -1.77 -3.41 19.95
N VAL A 98 -0.88 -3.74 20.88
CA VAL A 98 -0.93 -5.00 21.66
C VAL A 98 -1.00 -4.68 23.16
N VAL A 99 -2.04 -5.18 23.83
CA VAL A 99 -2.22 -5.06 25.29
C VAL A 99 -1.61 -6.28 25.98
N ALA A 100 -0.40 -6.14 26.51
CA ALA A 100 0.23 -7.16 27.35
C ALA A 100 -0.07 -6.88 28.83
N LYS A 101 -0.76 -7.80 29.53
CA LYS A 101 -1.03 -7.67 30.97
C LYS A 101 0.21 -7.87 31.87
N HIS A 102 1.30 -8.44 31.32
CA HIS A 102 2.63 -8.43 31.94
C HIS A 102 3.71 -8.35 30.86
N LEU A 103 4.56 -7.32 30.93
CA LEU A 103 5.82 -7.25 30.18
C LEU A 103 6.93 -7.81 31.07
N PRO A 104 7.42 -9.06 30.93
CA PRO A 104 8.76 -9.35 31.37
C PRO A 104 9.70 -8.46 30.56
N ARG A 105 10.47 -7.66 31.28
CA ARG A 105 11.37 -6.60 30.81
C ARG A 105 12.40 -7.12 29.78
N ARG A 106 12.01 -7.31 28.51
CA ARG A 106 12.92 -7.48 27.36
C ARG A 106 12.18 -7.49 26.01
N VAL A 107 11.63 -6.35 25.61
CA VAL A 107 11.45 -6.05 24.19
C VAL A 107 12.11 -4.69 23.94
N LEU A 108 13.40 -4.75 23.63
CA LEU A 108 14.17 -3.63 23.11
C LEU A 108 13.63 -3.33 21.70
N LEU A 109 12.71 -2.36 21.61
CA LEU A 109 12.47 -1.67 20.35
C LEU A 109 13.70 -0.83 20.07
N LYS A 110 14.60 -1.37 19.23
CA LYS A 110 15.75 -0.62 18.71
C LYS A 110 15.21 0.48 17.79
N ARG A 111 15.03 1.66 18.36
CA ARG A 111 14.85 2.94 17.66
C ARG A 111 16.25 3.51 17.45
N ASP A 112 16.84 3.28 16.29
CA ASP A 112 17.96 4.08 15.81
C ASP A 112 17.46 4.90 14.61
N TYR A 113 16.92 6.08 14.93
CA TYR A 113 16.82 7.21 14.02
C TYR A 113 17.27 8.45 14.79
N THR A 114 18.58 8.69 14.80
CA THR A 114 19.16 10.00 15.12
C THR A 114 20.33 10.26 14.20
N SER A 115 20.09 11.19 13.27
CA SER A 115 20.97 12.28 12.85
C SER A 115 22.46 12.00 12.62
N SER A 116 22.86 12.03 11.35
CA SER A 116 24.19 12.48 10.94
C SER A 116 24.08 13.48 9.78
N ALA A 117 23.65 14.69 10.11
CA ALA A 117 24.27 15.94 9.64
C ALA A 117 24.66 16.66 10.94
N SER A 118 25.88 17.08 11.24
CA SER A 118 27.01 17.58 10.44
C SER A 118 28.29 17.32 11.27
N SER A 119 29.50 17.10 10.73
CA SER A 119 30.45 18.18 10.39
C SER A 119 31.78 17.58 9.87
N LEU A 120 32.39 18.28 8.90
CA LEU A 120 33.84 18.40 8.59
C LEU A 120 34.56 17.23 7.89
N ASN A 121 34.63 17.26 6.55
CA ASN A 121 35.77 17.82 5.80
C ASN A 121 35.40 17.99 4.32
#